data_AF-A0AAD4H6T2-F1
#
_entry.id   AF-A0AAD4H6T2-F1
#
_cell.length_a   1.000
_cell.length_b   1.000
_cell.length_c   1.000
_cell.angle_alpha   90.00
_cell.angle_beta   90.00
_cell.angle_gamma   90.00
#
_symmetry.space_group_name_H-M   'P 1'
#
loop_
_entity.id
_entity.type
_entity.pdbx_description
1 polymer ?
#
loop_
_entity_poly.entity_id
_entity_poly.type
_entity_poly.pdbx_seq_one_letter_code
_entity_poly.pdbx_strand_id
1 'polypeptide(L)'
;MVFQNTKPRQQQFMQRMESTVHSFEQYIRDGQIMQAKVVQQEAESIKKEMAQYYGSLQTEVAKNTTLQNQVKEMVAASEKMTKRILELQEAQLDTDKMMLLLQQQALDRLALIQSKATAILTQTYELHEFPIPRLFIILPKEDITKREKIGTMFVKRFRLYFLCECGEHTRPADGPPSSLSHDIHLARHEGYDLDRPNEFFRKYGSYVLALLQMLKYGVAAA
;
A
#
# COMPACT_ATOMS: atom_id res chain seq x y z
N MET A 1 -21.14 43.21 -6.15
CA MET A 1 -22.40 43.77 -6.71
C MET A 1 -22.95 44.87 -5.78
N VAL A 2 -22.34 46.06 -5.71
CA VAL A 2 -22.89 47.20 -4.92
C VAL A 2 -22.41 48.54 -5.48
N PHE A 3 -22.79 48.96 -6.70
CA PHE A 3 -22.40 50.30 -7.20
C PHE A 3 -23.41 51.01 -8.12
N GLN A 4 -24.65 50.52 -8.27
CA GLN A 4 -25.55 51.07 -9.29
C GLN A 4 -26.58 52.11 -8.81
N ASN A 5 -26.68 52.44 -7.51
CA ASN A 5 -27.83 53.21 -7.00
C ASN A 5 -27.56 54.64 -6.49
N THR A 6 -26.35 55.18 -6.60
CA THR A 6 -26.02 56.53 -6.06
C THR A 6 -26.11 57.67 -7.08
N LYS A 7 -25.89 57.39 -8.37
CA LYS A 7 -26.00 58.39 -9.46
C LYS A 7 -27.36 59.10 -9.57
N PRO A 8 -28.52 58.43 -9.45
CA PRO A 8 -29.81 59.11 -9.63
C PRO A 8 -30.12 60.09 -8.50
N ARG A 9 -29.67 59.79 -7.28
CA ARG A 9 -29.96 60.59 -6.09
C ARG A 9 -29.17 61.90 -6.05
N GLN A 10 -27.92 61.88 -6.53
CA GLN A 10 -27.07 63.07 -6.61
C GLN A 10 -27.55 64.04 -7.69
N GLN A 11 -28.02 63.52 -8.83
CA GLN A 11 -28.63 64.33 -9.89
C GLN A 11 -29.94 65.01 -9.45
N GLN A 12 -30.82 64.27 -8.77
CA GLN A 12 -32.05 64.83 -8.22
C GLN A 12 -31.79 65.96 -7.21
N PHE A 13 -30.73 65.83 -6.41
CA PHE A 13 -30.36 66.83 -5.42
C PHE A 13 -29.87 68.13 -6.07
N MET A 14 -29.01 68.02 -7.09
CA MET A 14 -28.50 69.18 -7.84
C MET A 14 -29.63 69.92 -8.55
N GLN A 15 -30.55 69.20 -9.20
CA GLN A 15 -31.71 69.80 -9.86
C GLN A 15 -32.62 70.55 -8.87
N ARG A 16 -32.82 70.00 -7.67
CA ARG A 16 -33.63 70.66 -6.64
C ARG A 16 -32.98 71.95 -6.18
N MET A 17 -31.68 71.95 -5.91
CA MET A 17 -30.93 73.14 -5.49
C MET A 17 -30.93 74.22 -6.57
N GLU A 18 -30.77 73.84 -7.83
CA GLU A 18 -30.81 74.74 -8.99
C GLU A 18 -32.18 75.43 -9.11
N SER A 19 -33.27 74.68 -8.95
CA SER A 19 -34.65 75.19 -8.88
C SER A 19 -34.86 76.16 -7.69
N THR A 20 -34.35 75.83 -6.51
CA THR A 20 -34.48 76.68 -5.30
C THR A 20 -33.73 77.99 -5.45
N VAL A 21 -32.55 77.99 -6.08
CA VAL A 21 -31.79 79.23 -6.35
C VAL A 21 -32.52 80.11 -7.37
N HIS A 22 -33.03 79.51 -8.44
CA HIS A 22 -33.72 80.24 -9.50
C HIS A 22 -35.02 80.90 -9.00
N SER A 23 -35.79 80.18 -8.19
CA SER A 23 -37.01 80.71 -7.55
C SER A 23 -36.69 81.81 -6.53
N PHE A 24 -35.61 81.70 -5.76
CA PHE A 24 -35.17 82.76 -4.86
C PHE A 24 -34.86 84.07 -5.60
N GLU A 25 -34.08 84.00 -6.68
CA GLU A 25 -33.75 85.17 -7.51
C GLU A 25 -34.99 85.84 -8.11
N GLN A 26 -35.98 85.03 -8.51
CA GLN A 26 -37.23 85.52 -9.06
C GLN A 26 -38.07 86.24 -7.99
N TYR A 27 -38.21 85.67 -6.79
CA TYR A 27 -38.95 86.31 -5.69
C TYR A 27 -38.31 87.61 -5.20
N ILE A 28 -36.98 87.71 -5.24
CA ILE A 28 -36.25 88.95 -4.96
C ILE A 28 -36.55 90.02 -6.01
N ARG A 29 -36.55 89.65 -7.30
CA ARG A 29 -36.88 90.57 -8.41
C ARG A 29 -38.31 91.09 -8.34
N ASP A 30 -39.25 90.24 -7.93
CA ASP A 30 -40.68 90.56 -7.87
C ASP A 30 -41.09 91.29 -6.56
N GLY A 31 -40.13 91.62 -5.68
CA GLY A 31 -40.39 92.29 -4.40
C GLY A 31 -41.10 91.42 -3.35
N GLN A 32 -41.18 90.11 -3.58
CA GLN A 32 -41.86 89.13 -2.74
C GLN A 32 -40.95 88.65 -1.59
N ILE A 33 -40.64 89.55 -0.66
CA ILE A 33 -39.68 89.32 0.43
C ILE A 33 -40.08 88.14 1.34
N MET A 34 -41.39 87.94 1.56
CA MET A 34 -41.86 86.84 2.42
C MET A 34 -41.62 85.47 1.78
N GLN A 35 -41.90 85.32 0.47
CA GLN A 35 -41.59 84.11 -0.30
C GLN A 35 -40.08 83.88 -0.40
N ALA A 36 -39.29 84.92 -0.65
CA ALA A 36 -37.82 84.84 -0.68
C ALA A 36 -37.26 84.28 0.65
N LYS A 37 -37.84 84.66 1.80
CA LYS A 37 -37.42 84.16 3.11
C LYS A 37 -37.72 82.68 3.33
N VAL A 38 -38.84 82.18 2.79
CA VAL A 38 -39.20 80.75 2.83
C VAL A 38 -38.23 79.94 1.97
N VAL A 39 -37.94 80.42 0.76
CA VAL A 39 -36.99 79.75 -0.16
C VAL A 39 -35.56 79.78 0.41
N GLN A 40 -35.17 80.86 1.10
CA GLN A 40 -33.89 80.91 1.82
C GLN A 40 -33.80 79.84 2.91
N GLN A 41 -34.88 79.62 3.65
CA GLN A 41 -34.95 78.59 4.69
C GLN A 41 -34.87 77.18 4.11
N GLU A 42 -35.49 76.95 2.94
CA GLU A 42 -35.35 75.70 2.19
C GLU A 42 -33.91 75.50 1.68
N ALA A 43 -33.26 76.54 1.16
CA ALA A 43 -31.86 76.50 0.74
C ALA A 43 -30.90 76.15 1.89
N GLU A 44 -31.13 76.67 3.09
CA GLU A 44 -30.36 76.30 4.28
C GLU A 44 -30.58 74.84 4.70
N SER A 45 -31.81 74.33 4.57
CA SER A 45 -32.13 72.93 4.83
C SER A 45 -31.40 72.00 3.85
N ILE A 46 -31.46 72.32 2.55
CA ILE A 46 -30.75 71.59 1.49
C ILE A 46 -29.24 71.61 1.74
N LYS A 47 -28.67 72.76 2.15
CA LYS A 47 -27.24 72.87 2.49
C LYS A 47 -26.84 71.95 3.64
N LYS A 48 -27.66 71.85 4.69
CA LYS A 48 -27.40 70.95 5.84
C LYS A 48 -27.45 69.48 5.42
N GLU A 49 -28.46 69.09 4.65
CA GLU A 49 -28.58 67.73 4.13
C GLU A 49 -27.39 67.38 3.21
N MET A 50 -26.93 68.33 2.39
CA MET A 50 -25.76 68.15 1.53
C MET A 50 -24.48 67.94 2.35
N ALA A 51 -24.28 68.72 3.42
CA ALA A 51 -23.14 68.54 4.32
C ALA A 51 -23.15 67.15 5.00
N GLN A 52 -24.32 66.68 5.44
CA GLN A 52 -24.48 65.34 6.02
C GLN A 52 -24.21 64.22 5.00
N TYR A 53 -24.69 64.39 3.77
CA TYR A 53 -24.46 63.44 2.68
C TYR A 53 -22.97 63.34 2.34
N TYR A 54 -22.27 64.47 2.19
CA TYR A 54 -20.82 64.48 1.93
C TYR A 54 -20.02 63.83 3.06
N GLY A 55 -20.39 64.07 4.33
CA GLY A 55 -19.76 63.42 5.48
C GLY A 55 -19.94 61.89 5.44
N SER A 56 -21.14 61.43 5.12
CA SER A 56 -21.45 60.01 4.97
C SER A 56 -20.68 59.38 3.80
N LEU A 57 -20.59 60.08 2.67
CA LEU A 57 -19.85 59.63 1.49
C LEU A 57 -18.35 59.53 1.77
N GLN A 58 -17.76 60.53 2.43
CA GLN A 58 -16.35 60.48 2.85
C GLN A 58 -16.08 59.29 3.78
N THR A 59 -17.00 59.02 4.71
CA THR A 59 -16.90 57.86 5.62
C THR A 59 -16.91 56.54 4.84
N GLU A 60 -17.80 56.41 3.86
CA GLU A 60 -17.87 55.20 3.02
C GLU A 60 -16.67 55.06 2.08
N VAL A 61 -16.13 56.16 1.54
CA VAL A 61 -14.89 56.12 0.75
C VAL A 61 -13.70 55.70 1.60
N ALA A 62 -13.60 56.20 2.83
CA ALA A 62 -12.57 55.78 3.77
C ALA A 62 -12.67 54.27 4.10
N LYS A 63 -13.88 53.77 4.39
CA LYS A 63 -14.12 52.34 4.61
C LYS A 63 -13.75 51.49 3.39
N ASN A 64 -14.15 51.90 2.19
CA ASN A 64 -13.80 51.19 0.96
C ASN A 64 -12.29 51.15 0.73
N THR A 65 -11.58 52.24 1.04
CA THR A 65 -10.13 52.30 0.93
C THR A 65 -9.48 51.30 1.89
N THR A 66 -9.94 51.25 3.14
CA THR A 66 -9.47 50.26 4.12
C THR A 66 -9.73 48.83 3.65
N LEU A 67 -10.92 48.55 3.14
CA LEU A 67 -11.27 47.23 2.61
C LEU A 67 -10.39 46.85 1.41
N GLN A 68 -10.14 47.78 0.49
CA GLN A 68 -9.24 47.51 -0.65
C GLN A 68 -7.82 47.18 -0.19
N ASN A 69 -7.31 47.86 0.83
CA ASN A 69 -5.99 47.56 1.38
C ASN A 69 -5.95 46.18 2.05
N GLN A 70 -6.98 45.82 2.81
CA GLN A 70 -7.11 44.48 3.41
C GLN A 70 -7.16 43.38 2.34
N VAL A 71 -7.90 43.60 1.25
CA VAL A 71 -7.96 42.64 0.14
C VAL A 71 -6.59 42.48 -0.53
N LYS A 72 -5.85 43.58 -0.74
CA LYS A 72 -4.49 43.52 -1.29
C LYS A 72 -3.53 42.73 -0.41
N GLU A 73 -3.55 42.97 0.89
CA GLU A 73 -2.73 42.24 1.86
C GLU A 73 -3.07 40.74 1.86
N MET A 74 -4.36 40.41 1.83
CA MET A 74 -4.83 39.03 1.78
C MET A 74 -4.39 38.31 0.49
N VAL A 75 -4.43 38.99 -0.66
CA VAL A 75 -3.95 38.43 -1.94
C VAL A 75 -2.44 38.18 -1.89
N ALA A 76 -1.65 39.15 -1.42
CA ALA A 76 -0.20 38.98 -1.28
C ALA A 76 0.16 37.84 -0.30
N ALA A 77 -0.59 37.70 0.80
CA ALA A 77 -0.41 36.61 1.75
C ALA A 77 -0.78 35.25 1.12
N SER A 78 -1.86 35.20 0.33
CA SER A 78 -2.31 34.00 -0.37
C SER A 78 -1.31 33.54 -1.43
N GLU A 79 -0.73 34.45 -2.21
CA GLU A 79 0.33 34.15 -3.18
C GLU A 79 1.56 33.55 -2.49
N LYS A 80 2.00 34.14 -1.38
CA LYS A 80 3.12 33.63 -0.59
C LYS A 80 2.84 32.24 -0.02
N MET A 81 1.61 31.99 0.43
CA MET A 81 1.20 30.67 0.93
C MET A 81 1.17 29.64 -0.20
N THR A 82 0.66 30.00 -1.37
CA THR A 82 0.60 29.14 -2.55
C THR A 82 2.00 28.72 -2.99
N LYS A 83 2.96 29.67 -3.00
CA LYS A 83 4.36 29.37 -3.30
C LYS A 83 4.97 28.36 -2.33
N ARG A 84 4.72 28.51 -1.03
CA ARG A 84 5.19 27.54 -0.01
C ARG A 84 4.58 26.15 -0.19
N ILE A 85 3.31 26.06 -0.57
CA ILE A 85 2.65 24.78 -0.83
C ILE A 85 3.30 24.07 -2.02
N LEU A 86 3.63 24.81 -3.08
CA LEU A 86 4.36 24.27 -4.24
C LEU A 86 5.75 23.74 -3.85
N GLU A 87 6.52 24.51 -3.09
CA GLU A 87 7.85 24.10 -2.61
C GLU A 87 7.76 22.83 -1.73
N LEU A 88 6.75 22.73 -0.88
CA LEU A 88 6.52 21.54 -0.05
C LEU A 88 6.10 20.32 -0.89
N GLN A 89 5.25 20.50 -1.89
CA GLN A 89 4.85 19.42 -2.80
C GLN A 89 6.04 18.85 -3.57
N GLU A 90 6.95 19.71 -4.05
CA GLU A 90 8.14 19.29 -4.77
C GLU A 90 9.09 18.49 -3.87
N ALA A 91 9.35 18.98 -2.65
CA ALA A 91 10.16 18.26 -1.67
C ALA A 91 9.55 16.89 -1.33
N GLN A 92 8.21 16.82 -1.19
CA GLN A 92 7.51 15.58 -0.87
C GLN A 92 7.60 14.56 -2.02
N LEU A 93 7.48 15.02 -3.27
CA LEU A 93 7.63 14.16 -4.44
C LEU A 93 9.02 13.51 -4.49
N ASP A 94 10.07 14.26 -4.18
CA ASP A 94 11.43 13.72 -4.17
C ASP A 94 11.66 12.74 -3.01
N THR A 95 11.08 12.99 -1.84
CA THR A 95 11.11 12.00 -0.75
C THR A 95 10.37 10.72 -1.12
N ASP A 96 9.24 10.82 -1.82
CA ASP A 96 8.45 9.66 -2.24
C ASP A 96 9.21 8.82 -3.28
N LYS A 97 9.87 9.45 -4.25
CA LYS A 97 10.74 8.75 -5.23
C LYS A 97 11.88 8.01 -4.52
N MET A 98 12.53 8.65 -3.55
CA MET A 98 13.62 8.03 -2.79
C MET A 98 13.12 6.83 -1.97
N MET A 99 11.95 6.95 -1.34
CA MET A 99 11.32 5.85 -0.60
C MET A 99 11.04 4.66 -1.51
N LEU A 100 10.53 4.91 -2.72
CA LEU A 100 10.19 3.87 -3.70
C LEU A 100 11.44 3.11 -4.16
N LEU A 101 12.55 3.83 -4.41
CA LEU A 101 13.85 3.22 -4.73
C LEU A 101 14.38 2.35 -3.59
N LEU A 102 14.31 2.82 -2.35
CA LEU A 102 14.73 2.04 -1.18
C LEU A 102 13.88 0.79 -0.99
N GLN A 103 12.57 0.89 -1.21
CA GLN A 103 11.66 -0.25 -1.14
C GLN A 103 12.01 -1.30 -2.20
N GLN A 104 12.24 -0.89 -3.45
CA GLN A 104 12.65 -1.81 -4.51
C GLN A 104 13.97 -2.50 -4.16
N GLN A 105 14.97 -1.75 -3.70
CA GLN A 105 16.25 -2.32 -3.30
C GLN A 105 16.11 -3.33 -2.14
N ALA A 106 15.21 -3.06 -1.19
CA ALA A 106 14.91 -3.99 -0.09
C ALA A 106 14.27 -5.29 -0.60
N LEU A 107 13.31 -5.20 -1.53
CA LEU A 107 12.67 -6.36 -2.15
C LEU A 107 13.68 -7.21 -2.94
N ASP A 108 14.57 -6.58 -3.71
CA ASP A 108 15.60 -7.28 -4.48
C ASP A 108 16.58 -8.03 -3.55
N ARG A 109 16.95 -7.42 -2.42
CA ARG A 109 17.78 -8.08 -1.39
C ARG A 109 17.06 -9.26 -0.75
N LEU A 110 15.78 -9.12 -0.44
CA LEU A 110 14.98 -10.22 0.11
C LEU A 110 14.88 -11.39 -0.88
N ALA A 111 14.64 -11.11 -2.15
CA ALA A 111 14.62 -12.12 -3.20
C ALA A 111 15.97 -12.86 -3.32
N LEU A 112 17.09 -12.13 -3.25
CA LEU A 112 18.43 -12.73 -3.25
C LEU A 112 18.66 -13.61 -2.03
N ILE A 113 18.27 -13.15 -0.83
CA ILE A 113 18.41 -13.94 0.41
C ILE A 113 17.56 -15.21 0.32
N GLN A 114 16.32 -15.10 -0.15
CA GLN A 114 15.43 -16.24 -0.32
C GLN A 114 16.02 -17.24 -1.32
N SER A 115 16.49 -16.78 -2.48
CA SER A 115 17.16 -17.63 -3.48
C SER A 115 18.37 -18.35 -2.89
N LYS A 116 19.24 -17.64 -2.15
CA LYS A 116 20.40 -18.24 -1.49
C LYS A 116 20.00 -19.25 -0.41
N ALA A 117 19.00 -18.93 0.40
CA ALA A 117 18.49 -19.83 1.43
C ALA A 117 17.91 -21.10 0.80
N THR A 118 17.12 -20.98 -0.27
CA THR A 118 16.61 -22.12 -1.03
C THR A 118 17.76 -22.94 -1.61
N ALA A 119 18.77 -22.32 -2.23
CA ALA A 119 19.92 -23.02 -2.79
C ALA A 119 20.73 -23.79 -1.73
N ILE A 120 20.93 -23.19 -0.55
CA ILE A 120 21.58 -23.85 0.60
C ILE A 120 20.73 -25.02 1.06
N LEU A 121 19.42 -24.83 1.25
CA LEU A 121 18.52 -25.90 1.66
C LEU A 121 18.56 -27.06 0.64
N THR A 122 18.45 -26.78 -0.66
CA THR A 122 18.53 -27.82 -1.70
C THR A 122 19.89 -28.51 -1.75
N GLN A 123 21.00 -27.77 -1.61
CA GLN A 123 22.34 -28.37 -1.55
C GLN A 123 22.51 -29.23 -0.30
N THR A 124 22.00 -28.81 0.86
CA THR A 124 22.06 -29.62 2.08
C THR A 124 21.18 -30.88 2.01
N TYR A 125 20.06 -30.84 1.29
CA TYR A 125 19.22 -32.02 1.06
C TYR A 125 19.89 -33.05 0.14
N GLU A 126 20.77 -32.62 -0.76
CA GLU A 126 21.58 -33.53 -1.59
C GLU A 126 22.87 -34.00 -0.88
N LEU A 127 23.38 -33.25 0.11
CA LEU A 127 24.64 -33.55 0.81
C LEU A 127 24.50 -34.17 2.22
N HIS A 128 23.30 -34.19 2.83
CA HIS A 128 23.07 -34.89 4.10
C HIS A 128 22.15 -36.08 3.88
N GLU A 129 22.79 -37.24 3.82
CA GLU A 129 22.19 -38.48 4.29
C GLU A 129 21.59 -38.22 5.70
N PHE A 130 20.25 -38.19 5.77
CA PHE A 130 19.45 -37.97 6.98
C PHE A 130 20.03 -38.60 8.27
N PRO A 131 20.03 -37.89 9.41
CA PRO A 131 20.57 -38.39 10.69
C PRO A 131 19.54 -39.20 11.54
N ILE A 132 18.45 -39.72 10.98
CA ILE A 132 17.37 -40.44 11.71
C ILE A 132 17.10 -41.80 11.01
N PRO A 133 16.79 -42.90 11.73
CA PRO A 133 17.09 -44.25 11.26
C PRO A 133 16.14 -44.76 10.17
N ARG A 134 16.68 -44.94 8.96
CA ARG A 134 15.98 -45.53 7.81
C ARG A 134 15.67 -47.00 8.07
N LEU A 135 14.39 -47.37 8.07
CA LEU A 135 13.99 -48.78 8.06
C LEU A 135 14.53 -49.44 6.79
N PHE A 136 15.06 -50.65 6.92
CA PHE A 136 15.59 -51.39 5.79
C PHE A 136 15.15 -52.85 5.82
N ILE A 137 15.06 -53.45 4.63
CA ILE A 137 14.79 -54.86 4.43
C ILE A 137 15.93 -55.50 3.66
N ILE A 138 16.21 -56.76 3.96
CA ILE A 138 17.22 -57.55 3.25
C ILE A 138 16.51 -58.67 2.51
N LEU A 139 16.75 -58.73 1.20
CA LEU A 139 16.21 -59.76 0.32
C LEU A 139 17.36 -60.56 -0.30
N PRO A 140 17.18 -61.87 -0.50
CA PRO A 140 18.13 -62.67 -1.26
C PRO A 140 18.16 -62.20 -2.72
N LYS A 141 19.34 -62.17 -3.34
CA LYS A 141 19.48 -61.90 -4.77
C LYS A 141 19.06 -63.15 -5.54
N GLU A 142 18.17 -63.00 -6.51
CA GLU A 142 17.71 -64.11 -7.37
C GLU A 142 18.76 -64.50 -8.42
N ASP A 143 19.92 -64.98 -8.00
CA ASP A 143 20.90 -65.61 -8.89
C ASP A 143 20.64 -67.13 -8.91
N ILE A 144 19.48 -67.56 -9.42
CA ILE A 144 19.24 -68.98 -9.78
C ILE A 144 19.31 -69.13 -11.29
N THR A 145 20.45 -68.75 -11.88
CA THR A 145 20.86 -69.38 -13.14
C THR A 145 21.15 -70.84 -12.84
N LYS A 146 20.30 -71.73 -13.35
CA LYS A 146 20.29 -73.21 -13.20
C LYS A 146 21.59 -73.94 -13.61
N ARG A 147 22.73 -73.24 -13.75
CA ARG A 147 23.97 -73.76 -14.34
C ARG A 147 25.13 -73.94 -13.38
N GLU A 148 25.06 -73.45 -12.15
CA GLU A 148 26.13 -73.62 -11.14
C GLU A 148 25.73 -74.67 -10.11
N LYS A 149 25.51 -75.90 -10.58
CA LYS A 149 25.74 -77.09 -9.75
C LYS A 149 27.07 -77.67 -10.19
N ILE A 150 28.13 -77.36 -9.45
CA ILE A 150 29.29 -78.21 -9.15
C ILE A 150 30.33 -77.31 -8.45
N GLY A 151 30.58 -77.56 -7.16
CA GLY A 151 31.89 -77.29 -6.57
C GLY A 151 32.00 -76.27 -5.44
N THR A 152 31.17 -75.22 -5.37
CA THR A 152 31.31 -74.20 -4.30
C THR A 152 30.01 -73.96 -3.56
N MET A 153 30.07 -74.17 -2.25
CA MET A 153 28.99 -73.94 -1.29
C MET A 153 28.24 -72.63 -1.58
N PHE A 154 26.94 -72.74 -1.75
CA PHE A 154 25.95 -71.67 -1.93
C PHE A 154 26.32 -70.36 -1.20
N VAL A 155 27.03 -69.45 -1.87
CA VAL A 155 27.25 -68.10 -1.35
C VAL A 155 25.95 -67.34 -1.57
N LYS A 156 25.05 -67.42 -0.59
CA LYS A 156 23.78 -66.67 -0.62
C LYS A 156 24.13 -65.18 -0.64
N ARG A 157 23.89 -64.53 -1.79
CA ARG A 157 24.04 -63.09 -1.94
C ARG A 157 22.78 -62.41 -1.44
N PHE A 158 22.95 -61.32 -0.70
CA PHE A 158 21.87 -60.56 -0.11
C PHE A 158 21.99 -59.10 -0.52
N ARG A 159 20.85 -58.43 -0.68
CA ARG A 159 20.77 -57.02 -1.02
C ARG A 159 19.92 -56.29 0.00
N LEU A 160 20.42 -55.15 0.45
CA LEU A 160 19.75 -54.26 1.38
C LEU A 160 18.98 -53.19 0.61
N TYR A 161 17.71 -53.02 0.95
CA TYR A 161 16.84 -51.97 0.44
C TYR A 161 16.36 -51.11 1.60
N PHE A 162 16.31 -49.80 1.40
CA PHE A 162 15.68 -48.89 2.34
C PHE A 162 14.20 -48.77 2.01
N LEU A 163 13.38 -48.59 3.05
CA LEU A 163 11.96 -48.26 2.90
C LEU A 163 11.82 -46.74 2.74
N CYS A 164 10.88 -46.30 1.90
CA CYS A 164 10.49 -44.90 1.80
C CYS A 164 9.80 -44.49 3.10
N GLU A 165 10.17 -43.34 3.65
CA GLU A 165 9.50 -42.74 4.83
C GLU A 165 8.26 -41.93 4.43
N CYS A 166 7.70 -42.27 3.28
CA CYS A 166 6.69 -41.52 2.56
C CYS A 166 5.30 -41.92 3.09
N GLY A 167 4.87 -41.30 4.18
CA GLY A 167 3.58 -41.57 4.84
C GLY A 167 2.60 -40.39 4.75
N GLU A 168 1.47 -40.47 5.46
CA GLU A 168 0.39 -39.45 5.43
C GLU A 168 0.89 -38.03 5.76
N HIS A 169 1.96 -37.90 6.55
CA HIS A 169 2.58 -36.62 6.91
C HIS A 169 3.33 -35.91 5.76
N THR A 170 3.56 -36.61 4.65
CA THR A 170 4.13 -36.05 3.40
C THR A 170 3.07 -35.74 2.36
N ARG A 171 1.80 -36.01 2.67
CA ARG A 171 0.68 -35.71 1.78
C ARG A 171 0.53 -34.19 1.65
N PRO A 172 0.51 -33.63 0.43
CA PRO A 172 0.29 -32.20 0.25
C PRO A 172 -1.10 -31.82 0.78
N ALA A 173 -1.17 -30.88 1.73
CA ALA A 173 -2.45 -30.40 2.27
C ALA A 173 -3.33 -29.70 1.22
N ASP A 174 -2.70 -29.09 0.21
CA ASP A 174 -3.35 -28.21 -0.77
C ASP A 174 -3.22 -28.68 -2.24
N GLY A 175 -2.80 -29.93 -2.48
CA GLY A 175 -2.62 -30.50 -3.82
C GLY A 175 -3.80 -31.38 -4.26
N PRO A 176 -4.05 -31.57 -5.57
CA PRO A 176 -4.99 -32.59 -6.02
C PRO A 176 -4.60 -33.95 -5.42
N PRO A 177 -5.56 -34.78 -4.99
CA PRO A 177 -5.26 -36.04 -4.32
C PRO A 177 -4.34 -36.87 -5.22
N SER A 178 -3.09 -37.03 -4.80
CA SER A 178 -2.16 -37.89 -5.50
C SER A 178 -2.71 -39.31 -5.39
N SER A 179 -2.89 -39.99 -6.53
CA SER A 179 -3.36 -41.37 -6.59
C SER A 179 -2.31 -42.39 -6.11
N LEU A 180 -1.26 -41.92 -5.44
CA LEU A 180 -0.18 -42.73 -4.92
C LEU A 180 -0.59 -43.17 -3.52
N SER A 181 -0.78 -44.47 -3.33
CA SER A 181 -0.97 -45.01 -2.00
C SER A 181 0.31 -44.72 -1.19
N HIS A 182 0.15 -44.09 -0.02
CA HIS A 182 1.27 -43.77 0.88
C HIS A 182 1.58 -45.00 1.76
N ASP A 183 1.55 -46.19 1.14
CA ASP A 183 1.91 -47.44 1.78
C ASP A 183 3.44 -47.52 1.90
N ILE A 184 3.93 -48.28 2.88
CA ILE A 184 5.36 -48.54 3.06
C ILE A 184 5.88 -49.23 1.79
N HIS A 185 6.68 -48.51 1.01
CA HIS A 185 7.29 -49.00 -0.23
C HIS A 185 8.81 -48.95 -0.16
N LEU A 186 9.48 -49.66 -1.06
CA LEU A 186 10.93 -49.54 -1.20
C LEU A 186 11.26 -48.16 -1.74
N ALA A 187 12.25 -47.49 -1.15
CA ALA A 187 12.78 -46.26 -1.69
C ALA A 187 13.33 -46.52 -3.11
N ARG A 188 13.20 -45.54 -4.01
CA ARG A 188 13.60 -45.66 -5.42
C ARG A 188 15.12 -45.66 -5.58
N HIS A 189 15.77 -46.75 -5.22
CA HIS A 189 17.21 -47.00 -5.41
C HIS A 189 17.46 -48.48 -5.74
N GLU A 190 18.62 -48.78 -6.32
CA GLU A 190 18.97 -50.12 -6.84
C GLU A 190 19.21 -51.19 -5.74
N GLY A 191 19.24 -50.77 -4.48
CA GLY A 191 19.69 -51.56 -3.34
C GLY A 191 21.21 -51.64 -3.22
N TYR A 192 21.71 -52.07 -2.05
CA TYR A 192 23.13 -52.21 -1.76
C TYR A 192 23.48 -53.69 -1.59
N ASP A 193 24.47 -54.17 -2.34
CA ASP A 193 24.95 -55.55 -2.19
C ASP A 193 25.71 -55.71 -0.85
N LEU A 194 25.42 -56.80 -0.13
CA LEU A 194 26.06 -57.08 1.15
C LEU A 194 27.33 -57.92 0.95
N ASP A 195 28.48 -57.28 1.06
CA ASP A 195 29.79 -57.94 0.92
C ASP A 195 30.11 -58.91 2.07
N ARG A 196 29.63 -58.61 3.29
CA ARG A 196 29.92 -59.37 4.51
C ARG A 196 28.62 -59.78 5.24
N PRO A 197 27.81 -60.69 4.67
CA PRO A 197 26.50 -61.03 5.21
C PRO A 197 26.57 -61.61 6.62
N ASN A 198 27.59 -62.44 6.94
CA ASN A 198 27.73 -63.03 8.27
C ASN A 198 27.95 -61.98 9.37
N GLU A 199 28.80 -60.99 9.12
CA GLU A 199 29.03 -59.89 10.06
C GLU A 199 27.80 -59.02 10.22
N PHE A 200 27.10 -58.77 9.11
CA PHE A 200 25.86 -58.01 9.09
C PHE A 200 24.77 -58.69 9.92
N PHE A 201 24.48 -59.97 9.67
CA PHE A 201 23.45 -60.73 10.39
C PHE A 201 23.84 -60.98 11.86
N ARG A 202 25.13 -61.03 12.19
CA ARG A 202 25.56 -61.06 13.59
C ARG A 202 25.14 -59.79 14.35
N LYS A 203 25.16 -58.63 13.68
CA LYS A 203 24.84 -57.33 14.30
C LYS A 203 23.36 -56.97 14.22
N TYR A 204 22.71 -57.23 13.08
CA TYR A 204 21.34 -56.80 12.77
C TYR A 204 20.36 -57.95 12.55
N GLY A 205 20.79 -59.20 12.73
CA GLY A 205 19.97 -60.37 12.42
C GLY A 205 18.67 -60.45 13.23
N SER A 206 18.68 -60.01 14.49
CA SER A 206 17.46 -59.92 15.32
C SER A 206 16.47 -58.90 14.76
N TYR A 207 16.94 -57.73 14.33
CA TYR A 207 16.14 -56.70 13.68
C TYR A 207 15.54 -57.22 12.37
N VAL A 208 16.37 -57.82 11.51
CA VAL A 208 15.92 -58.37 10.23
C VAL A 208 14.89 -59.48 10.44
N LEU A 209 15.13 -60.37 11.39
CA LEU A 209 14.20 -61.44 11.73
C LEU A 209 12.86 -60.89 12.24
N ALA A 210 12.89 -59.91 13.14
CA ALA A 210 11.68 -59.25 13.63
C ALA A 210 10.91 -58.58 12.48
N LEU A 211 11.59 -57.89 11.57
CA LEU A 211 10.96 -57.26 10.42
C LEU A 211 10.36 -58.27 9.44
N LEU A 212 11.07 -59.36 9.15
CA LEU A 212 10.54 -60.46 8.32
C LEU A 212 9.36 -61.18 8.99
N GLN A 213 9.37 -61.32 10.32
CA GLN A 213 8.24 -61.87 11.06
C GLN A 213 7.04 -60.92 11.03
N MET A 214 7.25 -59.62 11.24
CA MET A 214 6.21 -58.60 11.10
C MET A 214 5.63 -58.59 9.69
N LEU A 215 6.44 -58.77 8.64
CA LEU A 215 5.93 -58.90 7.27
C LEU A 215 5.17 -60.21 7.06
N LYS A 216 5.71 -61.33 7.55
CA LYS A 216 5.08 -62.65 7.42
C LYS A 216 3.68 -62.70 8.06
N TYR A 217 3.52 -62.09 9.23
CA TYR A 217 2.27 -62.13 10.01
C TYR A 217 1.41 -60.87 9.85
N GLY A 218 2.00 -59.73 9.47
CA GLY A 218 1.31 -58.46 9.27
C GLY A 218 0.54 -58.37 7.95
N VAL A 219 0.88 -59.20 6.96
CA VAL A 219 0.08 -59.35 5.72
C VAL A 219 -1.26 -60.08 5.98
N ALA A 220 -1.47 -60.66 7.17
CA ALA A 220 -2.73 -61.30 7.55
C ALA A 220 -3.76 -60.36 8.22
N ALA A 221 -3.45 -59.07 8.35
CA ALA A 221 -4.39 -58.05 8.84
C ALA A 221 -4.66 -57.01 7.74
N ALA A 222 -5.27 -57.46 6.65
CA ALA A 222 -5.92 -56.64 5.64
C ALA A 222 -7.20 -57.36 5.19
#